data_AF-A0A514ED96-F1
#
_entry.id   AF-A0A514ED96-F1
#
_cell.length_a   1.000
_cell.length_b   1.000
_cell.length_c   1.000
_cell.angle_alpha   90.00
_cell.angle_beta   90.00
_cell.angle_gamma   90.00
#
_symmetry.space_group_name_H-M   'P 1'
#
loop_
_entity.id
_entity.type
_entity.pdbx_description
1 polymer ?
#
loop_
_entity_poly.entity_id
_entity_poly.type
_entity_poly.pdbx_seq_one_letter_code
_entity_poly.pdbx_strand_id
1 'polypeptide(L)'
;MADSSSNVSNTHWVQPVNESSDAQELTPSVFERDDPVSIARSLKHSADKSARRRTGPYRSAMSMLTFYINRAGKQLPAQRREVLEQAKDELRILYGKPRKGGTAG
;
A
#
# COMPACT_ATOMS: atom_id res chain seq x y z
N MET A 1 4.43 14.75 43.22
CA MET A 1 3.34 15.12 42.30
C MET A 1 3.29 14.12 41.15
N ALA A 2 2.09 13.64 40.82
CA ALA A 2 1.72 12.94 39.56
C ALA A 2 1.86 13.90 38.35
N ASP A 3 1.74 13.55 37.06
CA ASP A 3 1.01 12.51 36.33
C ASP A 3 1.52 12.43 34.87
N SER A 4 1.34 11.25 34.29
CA SER A 4 1.34 10.77 32.91
C SER A 4 1.16 11.76 31.73
N SER A 5 1.86 11.47 30.63
CA SER A 5 1.29 11.54 29.27
C SER A 5 2.00 10.56 28.35
N SER A 6 1.39 9.40 28.21
CA SER A 6 1.61 8.40 27.18
C SER A 6 1.10 8.91 25.84
N ASN A 7 1.92 8.86 24.78
CA ASN A 7 1.37 8.65 23.44
C ASN A 7 2.37 7.91 22.53
N VAL A 8 2.07 6.62 22.37
CA VAL A 8 2.47 5.67 21.32
C VAL A 8 3.80 5.91 20.59
N SER A 9 4.76 5.07 20.93
CA SER A 9 5.86 4.67 20.06
C SER A 9 5.32 3.99 18.79
N ASN A 10 4.82 4.76 17.82
CA ASN A 10 4.57 4.24 16.48
C ASN A 10 5.86 4.36 15.67
N THR A 11 6.54 3.22 15.55
CA THR A 11 7.79 3.05 14.83
C THR A 11 7.66 3.62 13.42
N HIS A 12 8.37 4.72 13.18
CA HIS A 12 8.52 5.37 11.88
C HIS A 12 9.29 4.43 10.94
N TRP A 13 8.56 3.52 10.29
CA TRP A 13 9.11 2.60 9.32
C TRP A 13 9.32 3.27 7.95
N VAL A 14 10.23 4.23 7.87
CA VAL A 14 10.77 4.72 6.60
C VAL A 14 12.09 4.01 6.26
N GLN A 15 12.09 2.66 6.18
CA GLN A 15 13.19 1.99 5.48
C GLN A 15 13.08 2.29 3.98
N PRO A 16 14.16 2.76 3.35
CA PRO A 16 14.22 2.95 1.91
C PRO A 16 14.14 1.57 1.23
N VAL A 17 13.10 1.34 0.43
CA VAL A 17 12.97 0.11 -0.35
C VAL A 17 13.95 0.18 -1.53
N ASN A 18 15.14 -0.37 -1.31
CA ASN A 18 16.04 -0.74 -2.39
C ASN A 18 15.44 -1.98 -3.05
N GLU A 19 14.69 -1.82 -4.15
CA GLU A 19 14.59 -2.83 -5.22
C GLU A 19 13.76 -2.42 -6.45
N SER A 20 13.35 -1.16 -6.57
CA SER A 20 12.98 -0.58 -7.87
C SER A 20 13.18 0.93 -7.79
N SER A 21 14.19 1.44 -8.49
CA SER A 21 14.55 2.86 -8.55
C SER A 21 13.35 3.72 -8.98
N ASP A 22 12.61 4.28 -8.01
CA ASP A 22 11.77 5.50 -8.07
C ASP A 22 10.81 5.61 -6.83
N ALA A 23 11.27 5.24 -5.63
CA ALA A 23 10.50 5.40 -4.39
C ALA A 23 10.52 6.85 -3.84
N GLN A 24 10.68 7.86 -4.70
CA GLN A 24 10.61 9.26 -4.27
C GLN A 24 9.14 9.60 -3.97
N GLU A 25 8.84 9.79 -2.68
CA GLU A 25 7.55 10.24 -2.13
C GLU A 25 6.38 9.24 -2.12
N LEU A 26 6.65 7.97 -1.84
CA LEU A 26 5.59 7.09 -1.36
C LEU A 26 5.22 7.47 0.06
N THR A 27 4.35 8.47 0.17
CA THR A 27 3.77 8.93 1.43
C THR A 27 3.09 7.73 2.11
N PRO A 28 3.59 7.27 3.27
CA PRO A 28 2.99 6.16 4.01
C PRO A 28 1.50 6.39 4.28
N SER A 29 1.09 7.66 4.32
CA SER A 29 -0.29 8.14 4.46
C SER A 29 -1.29 7.63 3.43
N VAL A 30 -0.85 7.16 2.25
CA VAL A 30 -1.77 6.55 1.28
C VAL A 30 -2.28 5.20 1.79
N PHE A 31 -1.43 4.38 2.39
CA PHE A 31 -1.79 3.08 2.96
C PHE A 31 -2.43 3.20 4.33
N GLU A 32 -2.50 4.43 4.87
CA GLU A 32 -3.12 4.70 6.16
C GLU A 32 -4.63 4.95 6.09
N ARG A 33 -5.17 5.06 4.88
CA ARG A 33 -6.60 5.28 4.63
C ARG A 33 -7.39 3.99 4.85
N ASP A 34 -8.62 4.14 5.32
CA ASP A 34 -9.56 3.01 5.51
C ASP A 34 -10.35 2.66 4.24
N ASP A 35 -10.31 3.52 3.21
CA ASP A 35 -11.03 3.32 1.95
C ASP A 35 -10.17 2.60 0.89
N PRO A 36 -10.50 1.36 0.49
CA PRO A 36 -9.71 0.59 -0.48
C PRO A 36 -9.64 1.26 -1.86
N VAL A 37 -10.74 1.89 -2.29
CA VAL A 37 -10.82 2.64 -3.55
C VAL A 37 -9.88 3.84 -3.53
N SER A 38 -9.79 4.54 -2.39
CA SER A 38 -8.90 5.68 -2.27
C SER A 38 -7.43 5.26 -2.32
N ILE A 39 -7.07 4.15 -1.68
CA ILE A 39 -5.72 3.58 -1.73
C ILE A 39 -5.37 3.25 -3.20
N ALA A 40 -6.26 2.53 -3.89
CA ALA A 40 -6.04 2.11 -5.27
C ALA A 40 -5.88 3.29 -6.24
N ARG A 41 -6.70 4.34 -6.11
CA ARG A 41 -6.60 5.56 -6.94
C ARG A 41 -5.30 6.30 -6.72
N SER A 42 -4.90 6.49 -5.46
CA SER A 42 -3.63 7.14 -5.12
C SER A 42 -2.44 6.35 -5.65
N LEU A 43 -2.45 5.02 -5.46
CA LEU A 43 -1.42 4.14 -6.01
C LEU A 43 -1.34 4.20 -7.52
N LYS A 44 -2.48 4.23 -8.21
CA LYS A 44 -2.51 4.41 -9.66
C LYS A 44 -1.86 5.74 -10.05
N HIS A 45 -2.22 6.84 -9.40
CA HIS A 45 -1.66 8.15 -9.72
C HIS A 45 -0.13 8.21 -9.50
N SER A 46 0.35 7.71 -8.35
CA SER A 46 1.79 7.66 -8.05
C SER A 46 2.55 6.75 -9.02
N ALA A 47 1.99 5.58 -9.33
CA ALA A 47 2.60 4.65 -10.26
C ALA A 47 2.59 5.17 -11.69
N ASP A 48 1.56 5.89 -12.13
CA ASP A 48 1.50 6.53 -13.45
C ASP A 48 2.58 7.60 -13.61
N LYS A 49 2.78 8.41 -12.56
CA LYS A 49 3.82 9.45 -12.51
C LYS A 49 5.24 8.86 -12.57
N SER A 50 5.45 7.73 -11.89
CA SER A 50 6.74 7.03 -11.76
C SER A 50 7.05 6.06 -12.91
N ALA A 51 6.03 5.45 -13.55
CA ALA A 51 6.18 4.41 -14.57
C ALA A 51 6.83 4.88 -15.88
N ARG A 52 7.11 6.17 -16.03
CA ARG A 52 7.76 6.74 -17.23
C ARG A 52 9.16 6.17 -17.52
N ARG A 53 9.77 5.37 -16.63
CA ARG A 53 11.17 4.95 -16.82
C ARG A 53 11.47 3.45 -16.91
N ARG A 54 10.70 2.52 -16.32
CA ARG A 54 11.13 1.09 -16.33
C ARG A 54 10.06 -0.02 -16.31
N THR A 55 8.88 0.16 -15.69
CA THR A 55 7.92 -0.94 -15.53
C THR A 55 6.49 -0.42 -15.61
N GLY A 56 5.58 -1.18 -16.24
CA GLY A 56 4.19 -0.76 -16.44
C GLY A 56 3.50 -0.37 -15.12
N PRO A 57 2.69 0.70 -15.12
CA PRO A 57 2.18 1.37 -13.89
C PRO A 57 1.38 0.43 -12.99
N TYR A 58 0.64 -0.52 -13.56
CA TYR A 58 -0.06 -1.56 -12.79
C TYR A 58 0.88 -2.44 -11.96
N ARG A 59 1.99 -2.90 -12.53
CA ARG A 59 2.94 -3.77 -11.83
C ARG A 59 3.60 -3.01 -10.69
N SER A 60 3.99 -1.75 -10.92
CA SER A 60 4.56 -0.90 -9.87
C SER A 60 3.60 -0.71 -8.69
N ALA A 61 2.35 -0.34 -8.96
CA ALA A 61 1.34 -0.17 -7.92
C ALA A 61 1.04 -1.46 -7.15
N MET A 62 0.93 -2.60 -7.85
CA MET A 62 0.65 -3.90 -7.22
C MET A 62 1.82 -4.38 -6.35
N SER A 63 3.06 -4.24 -6.83
CA SER A 63 4.26 -4.60 -6.08
C SER A 63 4.40 -3.77 -4.82
N MET A 64 4.12 -2.46 -4.89
CA MET A 64 4.14 -1.59 -3.70
C MET A 64 3.11 -2.01 -2.65
N LEU A 65 1.87 -2.29 -3.07
CA LEU A 65 0.81 -2.71 -2.16
C LEU A 65 1.14 -4.07 -1.50
N THR A 66 1.66 -5.02 -2.28
CA THR A 66 2.10 -6.32 -1.79
C THR A 66 3.29 -6.16 -0.82
N PHE A 67 4.25 -5.30 -1.15
CA PHE A 67 5.39 -4.99 -0.30
C PHE A 67 4.94 -4.38 1.04
N TYR A 68 4.01 -3.43 1.04
CA TYR A 68 3.47 -2.84 2.26
C TYR A 68 2.81 -3.89 3.15
N ILE A 69 1.96 -4.76 2.59
CA ILE A 69 1.30 -5.85 3.33
C ILE A 69 2.35 -6.80 3.94
N ASN A 70 3.33 -7.22 3.14
CA ASN A 70 4.39 -8.13 3.58
C ASN A 70 5.27 -7.50 4.68
N ARG A 71 5.54 -6.19 4.57
CA ARG A 71 6.39 -5.46 5.50
C ARG A 71 5.67 -5.10 6.81
N ALA A 72 4.39 -4.74 6.73
CA ALA A 72 3.57 -4.48 7.92
C ALA A 72 3.32 -5.79 8.69
N GLY A 73 3.18 -6.92 7.98
CA GLY A 73 3.21 -8.26 8.55
C GLY A 73 2.33 -8.40 9.80
N LYS A 74 2.97 -8.69 10.94
CA LYS A 74 2.29 -8.90 12.25
C LYS A 74 1.83 -7.61 12.94
N GLN A 75 2.31 -6.44 12.50
CA GLN A 75 1.88 -5.14 13.04
C GLN A 75 0.60 -4.63 12.36
N LEU A 76 0.13 -5.32 11.31
CA LEU A 76 -1.05 -4.95 10.56
C LEU A 76 -2.30 -5.62 11.16
N PRO A 77 -3.30 -4.85 11.63
CA PRO A 77 -4.58 -5.40 12.06
C PRO A 77 -5.23 -6.20 10.92
N ALA A 78 -5.91 -7.31 11.24
CA ALA A 78 -6.56 -8.16 10.25
C ALA A 78 -7.53 -7.37 9.36
N GLN A 79 -8.34 -6.49 9.96
CA GLN A 79 -9.26 -5.60 9.24
C GLN A 79 -8.53 -4.71 8.22
N ARG A 80 -7.36 -4.19 8.58
CA ARG A 80 -6.58 -3.33 7.68
C ARG A 80 -5.92 -4.13 6.56
N ARG A 81 -5.52 -5.37 6.84
CA ARG A 81 -5.09 -6.32 5.81
C ARG A 81 -6.19 -6.59 4.80
N GLU A 82 -7.44 -6.76 5.25
CA GLU A 82 -8.58 -6.93 4.35
C GLU A 82 -8.80 -5.70 3.46
N VAL A 83 -8.75 -4.49 4.02
CA VAL A 83 -8.83 -3.23 3.24
C VAL A 83 -7.73 -3.17 2.18
N LEU A 84 -6.49 -3.51 2.52
CA LEU A 84 -5.37 -3.51 1.59
C LEU A 84 -5.49 -4.60 0.52
N GLU A 85 -6.06 -5.76 0.86
CA GLU A 85 -6.37 -6.80 -0.13
C GLU A 85 -7.48 -6.35 -1.09
N GLN A 86 -8.56 -5.74 -0.57
CA GLN A 86 -9.62 -5.14 -1.40
C GLN A 86 -9.05 -4.04 -2.31
N ALA A 87 -8.12 -3.22 -1.81
CA ALA A 87 -7.44 -2.22 -2.61
C ALA A 87 -6.68 -2.83 -3.80
N LYS A 88 -6.17 -4.07 -3.71
CA LYS A 88 -5.55 -4.77 -4.86
C LYS A 88 -6.57 -5.07 -5.93
N ASP A 89 -7.79 -5.44 -5.55
CA ASP A 89 -8.88 -5.70 -6.49
C ASP A 89 -9.42 -4.42 -7.11
N GLU A 90 -9.56 -3.35 -6.34
CA GLU A 90 -9.90 -2.03 -6.89
C GLU A 90 -8.81 -1.55 -7.86
N LEU A 91 -7.54 -1.77 -7.53
CA LEU A 91 -6.43 -1.48 -8.43
C LEU A 91 -6.54 -2.28 -9.74
N ARG A 92 -6.90 -3.56 -9.69
CA ARG A 92 -7.13 -4.38 -10.90
C ARG A 92 -8.20 -3.76 -11.78
N ILE A 93 -9.35 -3.38 -11.21
CA ILE A 93 -10.44 -2.73 -11.95
C ILE A 93 -9.97 -1.43 -12.60
N LEU A 94 -9.27 -0.58 -11.85
CA LEU A 94 -8.77 0.70 -12.36
C LEU A 94 -7.81 0.55 -13.56
N TYR A 95 -7.17 -0.61 -13.70
CA TYR A 95 -6.30 -0.96 -14.83
C TYR A 95 -6.95 -1.92 -15.83
N GLY A 96 -8.26 -2.16 -15.74
CA GLY A 96 -9.02 -3.05 -16.63
C GLY A 96 -8.66 -4.53 -16.50
N LYS A 97 -8.07 -4.96 -15.39
CA LYS A 97 -7.81 -6.37 -15.08
C LYS A 97 -9.00 -6.99 -14.34
N PRO A 98 -9.29 -8.29 -14.56
CA PRO A 98 -10.26 -9.00 -13.73
C PRO A 98 -9.82 -8.99 -12.27
N ARG A 99 -10.77 -8.81 -11.33
CA ARG A 99 -10.53 -9.01 -9.90
C ARG A 99 -9.99 -10.42 -9.69
N LYS A 100 -9.02 -10.59 -8.78
CA LYS A 100 -8.55 -11.94 -8.45
C LYS A 100 -9.50 -12.50 -7.39
N GLY A 101 -10.75 -12.71 -7.75
CA GLY A 101 -11.79 -13.27 -6.90
C GLY A 101 -12.23 -14.62 -7.44
N GLY A 102 -11.73 -15.70 -6.84
CA GLY A 102 -12.15 -17.07 -7.16
C GLY A 102 -11.16 -18.13 -6.67
N THR A 103 -11.17 -18.40 -5.37
CA THR A 103 -10.90 -19.71 -4.74
C THR A 103 -9.47 -20.29 -4.74
N ALA A 104 -8.91 -20.46 -3.54
CA ALA A 104 -8.29 -21.67 -2.99
C ALA A 104 -7.82 -21.28 -1.57
N GLY A 105 -8.37 -21.83 -0.47
CA GLY A 105 -8.52 -23.26 -0.21
C GLY A 105 -7.33 -23.67 0.63
#